data_AF-Q2IA89-F1
#
_entry.id   AF-Q2IA89-F1
#
_cell.length_a   1.000
_cell.length_b   1.000
_cell.length_c   1.000
_cell.angle_alpha   90.00
_cell.angle_beta   90.00
_cell.angle_gamma   90.00
#
_symmetry.space_group_name_H-M   'P 1'
#
loop_
_entity.id
_entity.type
_entity.pdbx_description
1 polymer ?
#
loop_
_entity_poly.entity_id
_entity_poly.type
_entity_poly.pdbx_seq_one_letter_code
_entity_poly.pdbx_strand_id
1 'polypeptide(L)'
;APRAAWAPARHAAAVATGVVPEIATVPDGVLSRNTQGRPLVDQRSRPRRNRKSEAVRRMVRETILTPANFVYPLFIHDEAENVQIPSMPGCERHSLESMVAEAVDSWQYGVRSFIVFPKVDDKLKSNRGEEAYNPDGIVPRAVRMLKKALPESIVFTDIALDPYSS
;
A
#
# COMPACT_ATOMS: atom_id res chain seq x y z
N ALA A 1 9.34 -31.12 20.52
CA ALA A 1 10.71 -31.23 21.06
C ALA A 1 11.05 -29.94 21.81
N PRO A 2 11.52 -29.99 23.07
CA PRO A 2 11.73 -28.78 23.85
C PRO A 2 13.01 -28.05 23.42
N ARG A 3 12.92 -26.72 23.30
CA ARG A 3 14.07 -25.82 23.08
C ARG A 3 14.99 -25.88 24.29
N ALA A 4 16.26 -26.23 24.07
CA ALA A 4 17.28 -26.17 25.11
C ALA A 4 17.51 -24.69 25.53
N ALA A 5 17.40 -24.44 26.83
CA ALA A 5 17.67 -23.15 27.44
C ALA A 5 19.16 -22.79 27.31
N TRP A 6 19.44 -21.54 26.93
CA TRP A 6 20.80 -20.99 26.99
C TRP A 6 21.17 -20.79 28.48
N ALA A 7 22.19 -21.51 28.95
CA ALA A 7 22.75 -21.34 30.30
C ALA A 7 23.98 -20.41 30.24
N PRO A 8 23.94 -19.19 30.81
CA PRO A 8 25.10 -18.30 30.84
C PRO A 8 25.94 -18.62 32.09
N ALA A 9 26.69 -19.72 32.09
CA ALA A 9 27.37 -20.15 33.31
C ALA A 9 28.75 -20.78 33.05
N ARG A 10 29.64 -20.12 32.30
CA ARG A 10 31.08 -20.50 32.28
C ARG A 10 32.11 -19.38 32.12
N HIS A 11 31.72 -18.14 31.79
CA HIS A 11 32.71 -17.08 31.53
C HIS A 11 33.27 -16.37 32.78
N ALA A 12 32.60 -16.45 33.93
CA ALA A 12 33.01 -15.67 35.11
C ALA A 12 34.29 -16.20 35.80
N ALA A 13 34.65 -17.48 35.64
CA ALA A 13 35.77 -18.09 36.36
C ALA A 13 37.14 -17.89 35.68
N ALA A 14 37.18 -17.64 34.37
CA ALA A 14 38.43 -17.58 33.60
C ALA A 14 39.17 -16.23 33.72
N VAL A 15 38.52 -15.18 34.24
CA VAL A 15 39.13 -13.83 34.33
C VAL A 15 40.05 -13.69 35.55
N ALA A 16 39.91 -14.54 36.57
CA ALA A 16 40.63 -14.41 37.84
C ALA A 16 42.05 -15.00 37.85
N THR A 17 42.41 -15.89 36.93
CA THR A 17 43.69 -16.63 36.96
C THR A 17 44.72 -16.15 35.95
N GLY A 18 44.40 -15.17 35.08
CA GLY A 18 45.30 -14.67 34.04
C GLY A 18 45.66 -15.70 32.94
N VAL A 19 45.21 -16.95 33.07
CA VAL A 19 45.37 -18.00 32.07
C VAL A 19 44.17 -17.91 31.16
N VAL A 20 44.37 -17.35 29.95
CA VAL A 20 43.39 -17.48 28.88
C VAL A 20 43.32 -18.97 28.53
N PRO A 21 42.22 -19.69 28.81
CA PRO A 21 42.13 -21.09 28.44
C PRO A 21 42.30 -21.17 26.93
N GLU A 22 43.17 -22.08 26.49
CA GLU A 22 43.36 -22.36 25.07
C GLU A 22 41.98 -22.67 24.48
N ILE A 23 41.49 -21.78 23.62
CA ILE A 23 40.18 -21.92 23.01
C ILE A 23 40.29 -23.18 22.17
N ALA A 24 39.65 -24.27 22.63
CA ALA A 24 39.53 -25.51 21.90
C ALA A 24 39.19 -25.16 20.45
N THR A 25 40.02 -25.62 19.52
CA THR A 25 39.88 -25.33 18.10
C THR A 25 38.47 -25.72 17.69
N VAL A 26 37.63 -24.71 17.46
CA VAL A 26 36.30 -24.93 16.89
C VAL A 26 36.57 -25.59 15.54
N PRO A 27 35.96 -26.76 15.23
CA PRO A 27 36.15 -27.41 13.93
C PRO A 27 35.95 -26.37 12.84
N ASP A 28 36.85 -26.35 11.83
CA ASP A 28 36.95 -25.29 10.82
C ASP A 28 35.56 -24.73 10.48
N GLY A 29 35.23 -23.62 11.14
CA GLY A 29 33.89 -23.06 11.05
C GLY A 29 33.64 -22.57 9.64
N VAL A 30 32.41 -22.14 9.35
CA VAL A 30 32.07 -21.47 8.07
C VAL A 30 32.88 -20.15 7.87
N LEU A 31 33.63 -19.72 8.89
CA LEU A 31 34.45 -18.52 8.91
C LEU A 31 35.91 -18.85 8.57
N SER A 32 36.36 -18.35 7.43
CA SER A 32 37.78 -18.28 7.06
C SER A 32 38.36 -16.90 7.41
N ARG A 33 39.63 -16.65 7.05
CA ARG A 33 40.29 -15.33 7.15
C ARG A 33 40.66 -14.81 5.77
N ASN A 34 40.53 -13.51 5.54
CA ASN A 34 41.02 -12.87 4.31
C ASN A 34 42.54 -12.62 4.37
N THR A 35 43.12 -12.05 3.30
CA THR A 35 44.56 -11.72 3.22
C THR A 35 45.05 -10.72 4.28
N GLN A 36 44.13 -10.07 5.01
CA GLN A 36 44.41 -9.16 6.12
C GLN A 36 44.10 -9.79 7.49
N GLY A 37 43.86 -11.10 7.56
CA GLY A 37 43.54 -11.83 8.79
C GLY A 37 42.13 -11.60 9.35
N ARG A 38 41.28 -10.83 8.67
CA ARG A 38 39.90 -10.51 9.11
C ARG A 38 38.95 -11.68 8.81
N PRO A 39 37.90 -11.88 9.64
CA PRO A 39 36.89 -12.90 9.37
C PRO A 39 36.25 -12.74 7.98
N LEU A 40 36.14 -13.85 7.27
CA LEU A 40 35.58 -13.94 5.92
C LEU A 40 34.64 -15.15 5.86
N VAL A 41 33.48 -14.98 5.24
CA VAL A 41 32.67 -16.09 4.74
C VAL A 41 32.93 -16.18 3.25
N ASP A 42 33.33 -17.33 2.72
CA ASP A 42 33.56 -17.49 1.27
C ASP A 42 32.25 -17.66 0.50
N GLN A 43 31.54 -16.53 0.36
CA GLN A 43 30.28 -16.44 -0.37
C GLN A 43 30.50 -15.64 -1.66
N ARG A 44 30.30 -16.31 -2.81
CA ARG A 44 30.41 -15.69 -4.15
C ARG A 44 29.30 -14.66 -4.38
N SER A 45 28.04 -15.08 -4.22
CA SER A 45 26.90 -14.18 -4.37
C SER A 45 26.68 -13.39 -3.08
N ARG A 46 26.69 -12.06 -3.18
CA ARG A 46 26.42 -11.17 -2.04
C ARG A 46 25.33 -10.18 -2.42
N PRO A 47 24.04 -10.54 -2.26
CA PRO A 47 22.92 -9.69 -2.67
C PRO A 47 22.93 -8.30 -2.03
N ARG A 48 23.57 -8.14 -0.87
CA ARG A 48 23.79 -6.85 -0.22
C ARG A 48 24.57 -5.85 -1.08
N ARG A 49 25.37 -6.30 -2.07
CA ARG A 49 26.07 -5.43 -3.03
C ARG A 49 25.09 -4.57 -3.83
N ASN A 50 23.95 -5.13 -4.24
CA ASN A 50 22.88 -4.41 -4.93
C ASN A 50 22.13 -3.41 -4.04
N ARG A 51 22.45 -3.35 -2.73
CA ARG A 51 21.82 -2.47 -1.75
C ARG A 51 22.80 -1.44 -1.15
N LYS A 52 24.05 -1.39 -1.64
CA LYS A 52 25.15 -0.60 -1.07
C LYS A 52 24.89 0.90 -1.05
N SER A 53 24.21 1.43 -2.06
CA SER A 53 23.86 2.86 -2.16
C SER A 53 22.48 3.04 -2.78
N GLU A 54 21.92 4.24 -2.65
CA GLU A 54 20.69 4.59 -3.34
C GLU A 54 20.81 4.45 -4.86
N ALA A 55 21.91 4.93 -5.45
CA ALA A 55 22.14 4.84 -6.89
C ALA A 55 22.10 3.40 -7.42
N VAL A 56 22.74 2.45 -6.71
CA VAL A 56 22.69 1.03 -7.10
C VAL A 56 21.28 0.48 -6.94
N ARG A 57 20.57 0.80 -5.85
CA ARG A 57 19.19 0.35 -5.65
C ARG A 57 18.22 0.91 -6.70
N ARG A 58 18.44 2.14 -7.17
CA ARG A 58 17.65 2.73 -8.28
C ARG A 58 17.92 2.01 -9.60
N MET A 59 19.19 1.69 -9.90
CA MET A 59 19.57 0.98 -11.13
C MET A 59 18.93 -0.41 -11.26
N VAL A 60 18.78 -1.14 -10.14
CA VAL A 60 18.24 -2.51 -10.13
C VAL A 60 16.77 -2.59 -9.68
N ARG A 61 16.06 -1.45 -9.57
CA ARG A 61 14.68 -1.43 -9.11
C ARG A 61 13.76 -2.02 -10.20
N GLU A 62 12.99 -3.04 -9.82
CA GLU A 62 12.10 -3.76 -10.75
C GLU A 62 10.73 -3.11 -10.89
N THR A 63 10.21 -2.49 -9.82
CA THR A 63 8.87 -1.87 -9.82
C THR A 63 8.96 -0.37 -9.58
N ILE A 64 8.26 0.39 -10.41
CA ILE A 64 8.08 1.84 -10.25
C ILE A 64 6.58 2.10 -10.20
N LEU A 65 6.14 2.78 -9.14
CA LEU A 65 4.79 3.31 -9.06
C LEU A 65 4.80 4.78 -9.47
N THR A 66 3.81 5.14 -10.26
CA THR A 66 3.51 6.50 -10.68
C THR A 66 2.05 6.82 -10.33
N PRO A 67 1.67 8.09 -10.18
CA PRO A 67 0.27 8.46 -9.91
C PRO A 67 -0.74 7.86 -10.89
N ALA A 68 -0.35 7.69 -12.16
CA ALA A 68 -1.17 7.08 -13.19
C ALA A 68 -1.48 5.59 -12.96
N ASN A 69 -0.77 4.92 -12.05
CA ASN A 69 -1.06 3.53 -11.68
C ASN A 69 -2.19 3.39 -10.65
N PHE A 70 -2.64 4.50 -10.04
CA PHE A 70 -3.69 4.47 -9.03
C PHE A 70 -5.07 4.70 -9.63
N VAL A 71 -6.06 4.04 -9.04
CA VAL A 71 -7.47 4.33 -9.22
C VAL A 71 -7.96 4.98 -7.93
N TYR A 72 -8.54 6.17 -8.03
CA TYR A 72 -8.99 6.93 -6.87
C TYR A 72 -10.51 6.73 -6.64
N PRO A 73 -10.91 6.12 -5.51
CA PRO A 73 -12.32 5.95 -5.16
C PRO A 73 -12.96 7.25 -4.70
N LEU A 74 -14.12 7.58 -5.26
CA LEU A 74 -14.93 8.75 -4.91
C LEU A 74 -16.29 8.28 -4.40
N PHE A 75 -16.63 8.64 -3.17
CA PHE A 75 -17.95 8.38 -2.60
C PHE A 75 -18.86 9.58 -2.87
N ILE A 76 -20.05 9.33 -3.40
CA ILE A 76 -20.96 10.39 -3.84
C ILE A 76 -22.35 10.25 -3.24
N HIS A 77 -23.07 11.36 -3.07
CA HIS A 77 -24.48 11.42 -2.70
C HIS A 77 -25.16 12.60 -3.41
N ASP A 78 -26.49 12.69 -3.31
CA ASP A 78 -27.30 13.71 -3.98
C ASP A 78 -27.65 14.90 -3.05
N GLU A 79 -26.76 15.17 -2.09
CA GLU A 79 -26.86 16.33 -1.20
C GLU A 79 -25.95 17.47 -1.70
N ALA A 80 -26.21 18.69 -1.26
CA ALA A 80 -25.44 19.87 -1.67
C ALA A 80 -24.04 19.94 -1.02
N GLU A 81 -23.92 19.47 0.22
CA GLU A 81 -22.73 19.63 1.07
C GLU A 81 -22.06 18.28 1.32
N ASN A 82 -20.73 18.29 1.41
CA ASN A 82 -19.95 17.09 1.70
C ASN A 82 -20.19 16.60 3.13
N VAL A 83 -20.17 15.28 3.30
CA VAL A 83 -20.34 14.65 4.61
C VAL A 83 -19.18 13.71 4.90
N GLN A 84 -18.44 14.01 5.97
CA GLN A 84 -17.35 13.17 6.47
C GLN A 84 -17.83 11.74 6.74
N ILE A 85 -16.97 10.76 6.47
CA ILE A 85 -17.22 9.34 6.75
C ILE A 85 -16.46 8.99 8.04
N PRO A 86 -17.12 8.88 9.22
CA PRO A 86 -16.41 8.74 10.49
C PRO A 86 -15.49 7.53 10.59
N SER A 87 -15.86 6.43 9.93
CA SER A 87 -15.07 5.20 9.87
C SER A 87 -13.88 5.28 8.90
N MET A 88 -13.81 6.31 8.05
CA MET A 88 -12.75 6.52 7.06
C MET A 88 -12.19 7.95 7.22
N PRO A 89 -11.34 8.20 8.23
CA PRO A 89 -10.79 9.53 8.47
C PRO A 89 -10.07 10.09 7.24
N GLY A 90 -10.40 11.33 6.88
CA GLY A 90 -9.89 11.99 5.67
C GLY A 90 -10.67 11.68 4.39
N CYS A 91 -11.70 10.83 4.46
CA CYS A 91 -12.62 10.58 3.36
C CYS A 91 -13.98 11.21 3.65
N GLU A 92 -14.60 11.74 2.59
CA GLU A 92 -15.94 12.30 2.64
C GLU A 92 -16.81 11.73 1.52
N ARG A 93 -18.12 11.82 1.74
CA ARG A 93 -19.12 11.67 0.68
C ARG A 93 -19.27 13.05 0.05
N HIS A 94 -18.91 13.14 -1.22
CA HIS A 94 -18.92 14.37 -1.97
C HIS A 94 -20.28 14.63 -2.60
N SER A 95 -20.69 15.90 -2.61
CA SER A 95 -21.66 16.37 -3.60
C SER A 95 -21.10 16.19 -5.01
N LEU A 96 -21.95 16.15 -6.04
CA LEU A 96 -21.49 15.95 -7.41
C LEU A 96 -20.54 17.07 -7.89
N GLU A 97 -20.75 18.30 -7.43
CA GLU A 97 -19.88 19.43 -7.75
C GLU A 97 -18.51 19.29 -7.07
N SER A 98 -18.50 18.93 -5.78
CA SER A 98 -17.26 18.69 -5.05
C SER A 98 -16.48 17.50 -5.62
N MET A 99 -17.16 16.42 -6.03
CA MET A 99 -16.54 15.26 -6.68
C MET A 99 -15.77 15.69 -7.93
N VAL A 100 -16.32 16.58 -8.76
CA VAL A 100 -15.62 17.08 -9.95
C VAL A 100 -14.40 17.91 -9.56
N ALA A 101 -14.52 18.78 -8.55
CA ALA A 101 -13.40 19.59 -8.07
C ALA A 101 -12.25 18.70 -7.54
N GLU A 102 -12.59 17.69 -6.73
CA GLU A 102 -11.66 16.70 -6.18
C GLU A 102 -10.95 15.91 -7.30
N ALA A 103 -11.69 15.47 -8.31
CA ALA A 103 -11.14 14.77 -9.47
C ALA A 103 -10.18 15.67 -10.29
N VAL A 104 -10.54 16.94 -10.47
CA VAL A 104 -9.70 17.93 -11.18
C VAL A 104 -8.42 18.22 -10.39
N ASP A 105 -8.49 18.35 -9.07
CA ASP A 105 -7.30 18.53 -8.24
C ASP A 105 -6.39 17.30 -8.30
N SER A 106 -6.95 16.11 -8.12
CA SER A 106 -6.25 14.82 -8.24
C SER A 106 -5.56 14.63 -9.60
N TRP A 107 -6.17 15.14 -10.67
CA TRP A 107 -5.62 15.12 -12.01
C TRP A 107 -4.30 15.90 -12.12
N GLN A 108 -4.16 17.01 -11.39
CA GLN A 108 -2.94 17.81 -11.35
C GLN A 108 -1.76 17.03 -10.75
N TYR A 109 -2.04 16.10 -9.83
CA TYR A 109 -1.05 15.20 -9.24
C TYR A 109 -0.75 13.97 -10.11
N GLY A 110 -1.43 13.82 -11.26
CA GLY A 110 -1.17 12.79 -12.25
C GLY A 110 -2.04 11.54 -12.14
N VAL A 111 -3.03 11.51 -11.24
CA VAL A 111 -4.06 10.45 -11.20
C VAL A 111 -4.94 10.58 -12.44
N ARG A 112 -5.25 9.44 -13.08
CA ARG A 112 -6.02 9.42 -14.34
C ARG A 112 -7.31 8.63 -14.27
N SER A 113 -7.50 7.89 -13.20
CA SER A 113 -8.53 6.86 -13.07
C SER A 113 -9.34 7.06 -11.81
N PHE A 114 -10.66 7.07 -11.93
CA PHE A 114 -11.60 7.28 -10.82
C PHE A 114 -12.63 6.16 -10.78
N ILE A 115 -13.01 5.71 -9.59
CA ILE A 115 -14.14 4.78 -9.39
C ILE A 115 -15.19 5.47 -8.51
N VAL A 116 -16.45 5.44 -8.94
CA VAL A 116 -17.54 6.13 -8.23
C VAL A 116 -18.43 5.16 -7.46
N PHE A 117 -18.71 5.49 -6.19
CA PHE A 117 -19.57 4.71 -5.30
C PHE A 117 -20.73 5.56 -4.77
N PRO A 118 -21.99 5.23 -5.11
CA PRO A 118 -23.13 6.03 -4.71
C PRO A 118 -23.66 5.66 -3.32
N LYS A 119 -24.00 6.67 -2.52
CA LYS A 119 -24.95 6.57 -1.42
C LYS A 119 -26.31 7.04 -1.94
N VAL A 120 -27.13 6.08 -2.34
CA VAL A 120 -28.51 6.32 -2.82
C VAL A 120 -29.44 6.63 -1.65
N ASP A 121 -30.40 7.55 -1.85
CA ASP A 121 -31.48 7.82 -0.89
C ASP A 121 -32.26 6.52 -0.62
N ASP A 122 -32.50 6.22 0.65
CA ASP A 122 -33.20 5.01 1.05
C ASP A 122 -34.62 4.91 0.44
N LYS A 123 -35.24 6.04 0.06
CA LYS A 123 -36.54 6.07 -0.65
C LYS A 123 -36.49 5.51 -2.08
N LEU A 124 -35.32 5.51 -2.71
CA LEU A 124 -35.12 5.01 -4.07
C LEU A 124 -34.70 3.54 -4.08
N LYS A 125 -34.47 2.95 -2.90
CA LYS A 125 -34.10 1.54 -2.79
C LYS A 125 -35.31 0.63 -2.90
N SER A 126 -35.10 -0.54 -3.48
CA SER A 126 -36.13 -1.54 -3.63
C SER A 126 -35.52 -2.94 -3.71
N ASN A 127 -36.33 -3.97 -3.48
CA ASN A 127 -35.90 -5.37 -3.64
C ASN A 127 -35.43 -5.73 -5.06
N ARG A 128 -35.77 -4.93 -6.07
CA ARG A 128 -35.40 -5.14 -7.46
C ARG A 128 -34.23 -4.25 -7.89
N GLY A 129 -33.90 -3.21 -7.12
CA GLY A 129 -32.84 -2.27 -7.41
C GLY A 129 -33.09 -1.45 -8.68
N GLU A 130 -34.32 -1.01 -8.95
CA GLU A 130 -34.63 -0.32 -10.22
C GLU A 130 -33.80 0.95 -10.45
N GLU A 131 -33.39 1.63 -9.38
CA GLU A 131 -32.54 2.83 -9.46
C GLU A 131 -31.14 2.53 -10.02
N ALA A 132 -30.67 1.28 -10.02
CA ALA A 132 -29.36 0.89 -10.54
C ALA A 132 -29.20 1.13 -12.05
N TYR A 133 -30.30 1.13 -12.80
CA TYR A 133 -30.31 1.36 -14.25
C TYR A 133 -31.04 2.64 -14.66
N ASN A 134 -31.40 3.50 -13.71
CA ASN A 134 -32.01 4.79 -14.00
C ASN A 134 -31.03 5.68 -14.79
N PRO A 135 -31.33 6.12 -16.04
CA PRO A 135 -30.42 6.94 -16.85
C PRO A 135 -30.14 8.33 -16.25
N ASP A 136 -31.02 8.78 -15.35
CA ASP A 136 -30.93 10.03 -14.61
C ASP A 136 -30.47 9.83 -13.15
N GLY A 137 -30.13 8.59 -12.78
CA GLY A 137 -29.58 8.23 -11.49
C GLY A 137 -28.23 8.91 -11.22
N ILE A 138 -27.81 8.86 -9.95
CA ILE A 138 -26.62 9.58 -9.49
C ILE A 138 -25.33 9.15 -10.21
N VAL A 139 -25.13 7.85 -10.48
CA VAL A 139 -23.92 7.35 -11.15
C VAL A 139 -23.84 7.84 -12.60
N PRO A 140 -24.87 7.66 -13.47
CA PRO A 140 -24.84 8.25 -14.81
C PRO A 140 -24.62 9.76 -14.84
N ARG A 141 -25.23 10.52 -13.91
CA ARG A 141 -24.98 11.97 -13.78
C ARG A 141 -23.52 12.27 -13.43
N ALA A 142 -22.95 11.57 -12.45
CA ALA A 142 -21.56 11.71 -12.05
C ALA A 142 -20.60 11.41 -13.21
N VAL A 143 -20.82 10.33 -13.96
CA VAL A 143 -20.00 9.99 -15.14
C VAL A 143 -20.06 11.10 -16.19
N ARG A 144 -21.25 11.63 -16.50
CA ARG A 144 -21.41 12.75 -17.46
C ARG A 144 -20.63 14.00 -17.00
N MET A 145 -20.70 14.33 -15.71
CA MET A 145 -19.99 15.48 -15.14
C MET A 145 -18.47 15.30 -15.18
N LEU A 146 -17.97 14.13 -14.77
CA LEU A 146 -16.54 13.81 -14.83
C LEU A 146 -16.02 13.84 -16.27
N LYS A 147 -16.75 13.25 -17.22
CA LYS A 147 -16.36 13.25 -18.63
C LYS A 147 -16.42 14.63 -19.28
N LYS A 148 -17.31 15.51 -18.82
CA LYS A 148 -17.34 16.91 -19.25
C LYS A 148 -16.13 17.69 -18.76
N ALA A 149 -15.73 17.49 -17.51
CA ALA A 149 -14.59 18.20 -16.90
C ALA A 149 -13.23 17.63 -17.30
N LEU A 150 -13.12 16.31 -17.40
CA LEU A 150 -11.91 15.56 -17.69
C LEU A 150 -12.19 14.50 -18.77
N PRO A 151 -12.24 14.88 -20.07
CA PRO A 151 -12.62 13.97 -21.15
C PRO A 151 -11.74 12.71 -21.24
N GLU A 152 -10.44 12.88 -20.99
CA GLU A 152 -9.42 11.82 -21.04
C GLU A 152 -9.38 10.93 -19.78
N SER A 153 -10.20 11.22 -18.76
CA SER A 153 -10.21 10.42 -17.52
C SER A 153 -10.74 9.02 -17.76
N ILE A 154 -10.22 8.03 -17.04
CA ILE A 154 -10.81 6.70 -16.98
C ILE A 154 -11.80 6.72 -15.81
N VAL A 155 -13.06 6.36 -16.09
CA VAL A 155 -14.11 6.29 -15.07
C VAL A 155 -14.61 4.86 -14.98
N PHE A 156 -14.42 4.26 -13.81
CA PHE A 156 -14.96 2.97 -13.44
C PHE A 156 -16.30 3.17 -12.71
N THR A 157 -17.29 2.37 -13.07
CA THR A 157 -18.57 2.32 -12.37
C THR A 157 -18.73 0.95 -11.73
N ASP A 158 -19.21 0.93 -10.50
CA ASP A 158 -19.56 -0.32 -9.84
C ASP A 158 -20.85 -0.90 -10.42
N ILE A 159 -20.85 -2.22 -10.68
CA ILE A 159 -22.01 -2.97 -11.18
C ILE A 159 -22.42 -3.95 -10.10
N ALA A 160 -23.22 -3.46 -9.16
CA ALA A 160 -23.76 -4.20 -8.03
C ALA A 160 -25.12 -3.60 -7.61
N LEU A 161 -25.91 -4.39 -6.88
CA LEU A 161 -27.26 -3.98 -6.44
C LEU A 161 -27.32 -3.55 -4.97
N ASP A 162 -26.28 -3.77 -4.17
CA ASP A 162 -26.28 -3.43 -2.74
C ASP A 162 -26.48 -1.93 -2.43
N PRO A 163 -26.05 -0.96 -3.27
CA PRO A 163 -26.39 0.44 -3.02
C PRO A 163 -27.88 0.74 -3.24
N TYR A 164 -28.60 -0.14 -3.96
CA TYR A 164 -29.96 0.07 -4.45
C TYR A 164 -30.98 -0.89 -3.81
N SER A 165 -30.54 -1.89 -3.04
CA SER A 165 -31.39 -2.88 -2.39
C SER A 165 -31.82 -2.43 -1.00
N SER A 166 -33.09 -2.70 -0.66
CA SER A 166 -33.66 -2.58 0.69
C SER A 166 -33.78 -3.92 1.40
#